data_AF-A0A2G2CCY3-F1
#
_entry.id   AF-A0A2G2CCY3-F1
#
_cell.length_a   1.000
_cell.length_b   1.000
_cell.length_c   1.000
_cell.angle_alpha   90.00
_cell.angle_beta   90.00
_cell.angle_gamma   90.00
#
_symmetry.space_group_name_H-M   'P 1'
#
loop_
_entity.id
_entity.type
_entity.pdbx_description
1 polymer ?
#
loop_
_entity_poly.entity_id
_entity_poly.type
_entity_poly.pdbx_seq_one_letter_code
_entity_poly.pdbx_strand_id
1 'polypeptide(L)'
;MAQSDYNENLSIVLSGAIPPNPAELLLQKRTKTFVEALKKEYDYIIMDTAPSMLVTDTVLINKLADITLYVVRAGYTDKRLLDFPQDAIEDGRLANVAIVLNNVSLNNFGYGNKYGYAYAREERSLLKRIMNKH
;
A
#
# COMPACT_ATOMS: atom_id res chain seq x y z
N MET A 1 -6.53 -19.97 5.23
CA MET A 1 -5.39 -19.27 4.63
C MET A 1 -4.82 -20.14 3.54
N ALA A 2 -4.45 -19.54 2.41
CA ALA A 2 -3.75 -20.27 1.35
C ALA A 2 -2.27 -19.91 1.41
N GLN A 3 -1.40 -20.93 1.28
CA GLN A 3 0.02 -20.71 1.10
C GLN A 3 0.26 -20.08 -0.27
N SER A 4 1.16 -19.10 -0.37
CA SER A 4 1.56 -18.53 -1.65
C SER A 4 2.43 -19.49 -2.45
N ASP A 5 2.16 -19.61 -3.75
CA ASP A 5 3.02 -20.34 -4.69
C ASP A 5 4.37 -19.63 -4.94
N TYR A 6 4.51 -18.36 -4.53
CA TYR A 6 5.71 -17.55 -4.76
C TYR A 6 6.73 -17.64 -3.63
N ASN A 7 6.29 -17.89 -2.39
CA ASN A 7 7.17 -17.93 -1.22
C ASN A 7 6.54 -18.74 -0.07
N GLU A 8 7.32 -19.64 0.54
CA GLU A 8 6.90 -20.48 1.67
C GLU A 8 6.62 -19.70 2.97
N ASN A 9 7.15 -18.48 3.10
CA ASN A 9 6.93 -17.59 4.24
C ASN A 9 5.78 -16.61 4.01
N LEU A 10 5.04 -16.74 2.90
CA LEU A 10 3.93 -15.86 2.55
C LEU A 10 2.62 -16.63 2.51
N SER A 11 1.73 -16.32 3.45
CA SER A 11 0.35 -16.79 3.45
C SER A 11 -0.61 -15.68 3.07
N ILE A 12 -1.68 -16.04 2.36
CA ILE A 12 -2.67 -15.08 1.86
C ILE A 12 -4.06 -15.43 2.44
N VAL A 13 -4.73 -14.39 2.93
CA VAL A 13 -6.16 -14.40 3.29
C VAL A 13 -6.90 -13.60 2.24
N LEU A 14 -7.72 -14.27 1.42
CA LEU A 14 -8.59 -13.59 0.46
C LEU A 14 -9.84 -13.05 1.17
N SER A 15 -10.46 -12.00 0.62
CA SER A 15 -11.68 -11.39 1.17
C SER A 15 -12.88 -12.35 1.25
N GLY A 16 -12.85 -13.45 0.49
CA GLY A 16 -13.97 -14.37 0.35
C GLY A 16 -15.12 -13.74 -0.45
N ALA A 17 -16.32 -14.29 -0.30
CA ALA A 17 -17.53 -13.77 -0.92
C ALA A 17 -17.86 -12.37 -0.37
N ILE A 18 -18.32 -11.47 -1.25
CA ILE A 18 -18.68 -10.09 -0.88
C ILE A 18 -19.82 -10.15 0.16
N PRO A 19 -19.58 -9.69 1.39
CA PRO A 19 -20.61 -9.69 2.42
C PRO A 19 -21.59 -8.53 2.19
N PRO A 20 -22.85 -8.66 2.66
CA PRO A 20 -23.79 -7.54 2.60
C PRO A 20 -23.32 -6.34 3.45
N ASN A 21 -22.64 -6.58 4.57
CA ASN A 21 -22.21 -5.55 5.53
C ASN A 21 -20.71 -5.69 5.91
N PRO A 22 -19.76 -5.24 5.08
CA PRO A 22 -18.32 -5.42 5.32
C PRO A 22 -17.81 -4.74 6.60
N ALA A 23 -18.25 -3.49 6.87
CA ALA A 23 -17.83 -2.74 8.06
C ALA A 23 -18.25 -3.42 9.37
N GLU A 24 -19.45 -4.02 9.42
CA GLU A 24 -19.92 -4.75 10.60
C GLU A 24 -19.06 -5.96 10.89
N LEU A 25 -18.59 -6.67 9.86
CA LEU A 25 -17.70 -7.82 10.06
C LEU A 25 -16.37 -7.40 10.69
N LEU A 26 -15.82 -6.25 10.33
CA LEU A 26 -14.58 -5.73 10.91
C LEU A 26 -14.75 -5.36 12.39
N LEU A 27 -15.95 -4.94 12.80
CA LEU A 27 -16.30 -4.63 14.18
C LEU A 27 -16.54 -5.86 15.06
N GLN A 28 -16.74 -7.05 14.48
CA GLN A 28 -17.02 -8.26 15.25
C GLN A 28 -15.81 -8.71 16.06
N LYS A 29 -16.07 -9.24 17.27
CA LYS A 29 -15.05 -9.85 18.15
C LYS A 29 -14.22 -10.92 17.43
N ARG A 30 -14.82 -11.66 16.50
CA ARG A 30 -14.13 -12.70 15.72
C ARG A 30 -12.94 -12.16 14.91
N THR A 31 -13.04 -10.92 14.40
CA THR A 31 -11.99 -10.29 13.60
C THR A 31 -10.79 -9.96 14.48
N LYS A 32 -11.03 -9.41 15.68
CA LYS A 32 -9.97 -9.21 16.66
C LYS A 32 -9.32 -10.54 17.08
N THR A 33 -10.12 -11.56 17.41
CA THR A 33 -9.58 -12.88 17.77
C THR A 33 -8.74 -13.48 16.66
N PHE A 34 -9.15 -13.29 15.41
CA PHE A 34 -8.41 -13.75 14.23
C PHE A 34 -7.05 -13.06 14.11
N VAL A 35 -7.00 -11.72 14.19
CA VAL A 35 -5.73 -10.97 14.13
C VAL A 35 -4.80 -11.35 15.29
N GLU A 36 -5.32 -11.50 16.51
CA GLU A 36 -4.52 -11.93 17.67
C GLU A 36 -3.97 -13.36 17.55
N ALA A 37 -4.65 -14.24 16.82
CA ALA A 37 -4.11 -15.56 16.50
C ALA A 37 -2.96 -15.43 15.49
N LEU A 38 -3.14 -14.66 14.42
CA LEU A 38 -2.11 -14.41 13.42
C LEU A 38 -0.84 -13.80 14.01
N LYS A 39 -0.98 -12.88 14.98
CA LYS A 39 0.16 -12.25 15.68
C LYS A 39 1.07 -13.24 16.39
N LYS A 40 0.60 -14.46 16.68
CA LYS A 40 1.41 -15.53 17.30
C LYS A 40 2.16 -16.39 16.30
N GLU A 41 1.72 -16.37 15.04
CA GLU A 41 2.21 -17.25 13.98
C GLU A 41 3.07 -16.50 12.95
N TYR A 42 2.88 -15.18 12.80
CA TYR A 42 3.53 -14.36 11.79
C TYR A 42 4.23 -13.15 12.41
N ASP A 43 5.43 -12.86 11.94
CA ASP A 43 6.19 -11.66 12.33
C ASP A 43 5.56 -10.37 11.79
N TYR A 44 4.95 -10.45 10.60
CA TYR A 44 4.33 -9.31 9.91
C TYR A 44 2.95 -9.69 9.37
N ILE A 45 1.99 -8.80 9.58
CA ILE A 45 0.63 -8.91 9.05
C ILE A 45 0.35 -7.66 8.24
N ILE A 46 0.14 -7.82 6.93
CA ILE A 46 -0.22 -6.73 6.04
C ILE A 46 -1.72 -6.82 5.76
N MET A 47 -2.46 -5.78 6.15
CA MET A 47 -3.88 -5.66 5.88
C MET A 47 -4.10 -4.64 4.78
N ASP A 48 -4.50 -5.10 3.59
CA ASP A 48 -4.87 -4.22 2.49
C ASP A 48 -6.27 -3.64 2.72
N THR A 49 -6.45 -2.36 2.41
CA THR A 49 -7.71 -1.64 2.64
C THR A 49 -8.10 -0.83 1.41
N ALA A 50 -9.40 -0.65 1.19
CA ALA A 50 -9.89 0.19 0.11
C ALA A 50 -9.37 1.65 0.25
N PRO A 51 -9.30 2.42 -0.85
CA PRO A 51 -8.85 3.81 -0.81
C PRO A 51 -9.56 4.63 0.28
N SER A 52 -8.78 5.20 1.18
CA SER A 52 -9.19 5.63 2.52
C SER A 52 -10.06 6.87 2.59
N MET A 53 -10.35 7.53 1.47
CA MET A 53 -10.95 8.87 1.45
C MET A 53 -12.44 8.89 1.81
N LEU A 54 -13.12 7.74 1.75
CA LEU A 54 -14.56 7.61 1.93
C LEU A 54 -15.01 6.40 2.76
N VAL A 55 -14.09 5.64 3.38
CA VAL A 55 -14.44 4.31 3.90
C VAL A 55 -14.12 4.16 5.39
N THR A 56 -15.16 3.83 6.16
CA THR A 56 -15.10 3.45 7.58
C THR A 56 -14.12 2.31 7.84
N ASP A 57 -13.92 1.41 6.87
CA ASP A 57 -13.09 0.22 6.97
C ASP A 57 -11.62 0.53 7.31
N THR A 58 -11.02 1.57 6.72
CA THR A 58 -9.63 1.96 7.06
C THR A 58 -9.50 2.37 8.52
N VAL A 59 -10.48 3.11 9.06
CA VAL A 59 -10.50 3.51 10.47
C VAL A 59 -10.67 2.30 11.39
N LEU A 60 -11.50 1.33 10.99
CA LEU A 60 -11.70 0.10 11.77
C LEU A 60 -10.44 -0.78 11.79
N ILE A 61 -9.76 -0.90 10.65
CA ILE A 61 -8.53 -1.67 10.51
C ILE A 61 -7.36 -0.97 11.21
N ASN A 62 -7.29 0.37 11.20
CA ASN A 62 -6.29 1.14 11.95
C ASN A 62 -6.28 0.77 13.44
N LYS A 63 -7.46 0.53 14.04
CA LYS A 63 -7.56 0.11 15.45
C LYS A 63 -6.94 -1.26 15.76
N LEU A 64 -6.69 -2.07 14.73
CA LEU A 64 -6.07 -3.40 14.84
C LEU A 64 -4.59 -3.38 14.39
N ALA A 65 -4.14 -2.29 13.76
CA ALA A 65 -2.82 -2.13 13.19
C ALA A 65 -1.91 -1.31 14.11
N ASP A 66 -0.63 -1.71 14.19
CA ASP A 66 0.36 -0.95 14.93
C ASP A 66 0.82 0.31 14.17
N ILE A 67 0.86 0.23 12.83
CA ILE A 67 1.24 1.31 11.90
C ILE A 67 0.26 1.33 10.71
N THR A 68 -0.08 2.52 10.22
CA THR A 68 -0.87 2.70 8.98
C THR A 68 -0.05 3.41 7.91
N LEU A 69 0.06 2.80 6.73
CA LEU A 69 0.76 3.40 5.59
C LEU A 69 -0.23 4.11 4.67
N TYR A 70 -0.12 5.44 4.58
CA TYR A 70 -0.89 6.25 3.66
C TYR A 70 -0.12 6.43 2.34
N VAL A 71 -0.52 5.70 1.31
CA VAL A 71 0.21 5.66 0.03
C VAL A 71 -0.30 6.75 -0.93
N VAL A 72 0.61 7.60 -1.38
CA VAL A 72 0.34 8.75 -2.28
C VAL A 72 1.10 8.53 -3.59
N ARG A 73 0.43 8.66 -4.74
CA ARG A 73 1.10 8.51 -6.04
C ARG A 73 1.65 9.85 -6.52
N ALA A 74 2.96 9.93 -6.72
CA ALA A 74 3.62 11.12 -7.23
C ALA A 74 3.08 11.55 -8.60
N GLY A 75 2.79 12.85 -8.75
CA GLY A 75 2.28 13.44 -9.99
C GLY A 75 0.86 13.02 -10.37
N TYR A 76 0.16 12.27 -9.51
CA TYR A 76 -1.20 11.78 -9.79
C TYR A 76 -2.18 12.11 -8.67
N THR A 77 -1.84 11.78 -7.42
CA THR A 77 -2.71 12.09 -6.28
C THR A 77 -2.77 13.60 -6.06
N ASP A 78 -3.98 14.17 -6.07
CA ASP A 78 -4.21 15.58 -5.77
C ASP A 78 -3.74 15.90 -4.35
N LYS A 79 -2.99 16.98 -4.18
CA LYS A 79 -2.41 17.37 -2.89
C LYS A 79 -3.46 17.66 -1.83
N ARG A 80 -4.66 18.11 -2.21
CA ARG A 80 -5.79 18.34 -1.29
C ARG A 80 -6.23 17.07 -0.57
N LEU A 81 -5.88 15.90 -1.11
CA LEU A 81 -6.18 14.62 -0.49
C LEU A 81 -5.29 14.30 0.71
N LEU A 82 -4.19 15.05 0.88
CA LEU A 82 -3.32 14.97 2.05
C LEU A 82 -3.94 15.64 3.29
N ASP A 83 -4.97 16.47 3.10
CA ASP A 83 -5.72 17.06 4.21
C ASP A 83 -6.48 15.97 4.98
N PHE A 84 -6.97 14.93 4.29
CA PHE A 84 -7.70 13.82 4.91
C PHE A 84 -6.90 13.09 6.01
N PRO A 85 -5.70 12.52 5.76
CA PRO A 85 -4.95 11.85 6.82
C PRO A 85 -4.56 12.82 7.94
N GLN A 86 -4.33 14.10 7.63
CA GLN A 86 -4.07 15.12 8.64
C GLN A 86 -5.28 15.31 9.56
N ASP A 87 -6.44 15.66 9.00
CA ASP A 87 -7.69 15.85 9.75
C ASP A 87 -8.06 14.60 10.56
N ALA A 88 -7.90 13.41 9.97
CA ALA A 88 -8.21 12.16 10.65
C ALA A 88 -7.26 11.86 11.83
N ILE A 89 -6.01 12.33 11.79
CA ILE A 89 -5.08 12.24 12.92
C ILE A 89 -5.46 13.28 13.99
N GLU A 90 -5.77 14.51 13.60
CA GLU A 90 -6.19 15.59 14.51
C GLU A 90 -7.49 15.23 15.25
N ASP A 91 -8.43 14.60 14.56
CA ASP A 91 -9.68 14.06 15.13
C ASP A 91 -9.49 12.79 15.97
N GLY A 92 -8.29 12.21 15.99
CA GLY A 92 -7.99 10.93 16.67
C GLY A 92 -8.64 9.70 16.00
N ARG A 93 -9.09 9.81 14.75
CA ARG A 93 -9.64 8.70 13.96
C ARG A 93 -8.56 7.77 13.42
N LEU A 94 -7.36 8.29 13.15
CA LEU A 94 -6.19 7.51 12.75
C LEU A 94 -5.02 7.75 13.72
N ALA A 95 -4.28 6.69 13.99
CA ALA A 95 -3.03 6.73 14.76
C ALA A 95 -1.87 6.10 13.98
N ASN A 96 -0.63 6.49 14.33
CA ASN A 96 0.63 5.92 13.81
C ASN A 96 0.68 5.86 12.27
N VAL A 97 0.32 6.96 11.63
CA VAL A 97 0.30 7.07 10.16
C VAL A 97 1.67 7.48 9.64
N ALA A 98 2.16 6.76 8.62
CA ALA A 98 3.33 7.14 7.83
C ALA A 98 2.93 7.30 6.36
N ILE A 99 3.45 8.33 5.69
CA ILE A 99 3.16 8.60 4.28
C ILE A 99 4.21 7.92 3.39
N VAL A 100 3.75 7.19 2.39
CA VAL A 100 4.59 6.58 1.36
C VAL A 100 4.33 7.26 0.02
N LEU A 101 5.31 8.00 -0.48
CA LEU A 101 5.26 8.57 -1.83
C LEU A 101 5.70 7.51 -2.86
N ASN A 102 4.74 6.98 -3.61
CA ASN A 102 4.95 5.96 -4.62
C ASN A 102 5.09 6.55 -6.03
N ASN A 103 5.68 5.81 -6.96
CA ASN A 103 5.80 6.16 -8.39
C ASN A 103 6.56 7.48 -8.64
N VAL A 104 7.58 7.77 -7.81
CA VAL A 104 8.45 8.93 -8.00
C VAL A 104 9.35 8.72 -9.21
N SER A 105 9.32 9.65 -10.16
CA SER A 105 10.26 9.62 -11.29
C SER A 105 11.68 9.96 -10.82
N LEU A 106 12.67 9.22 -11.31
CA LEU A 106 14.09 9.51 -11.07
C LEU A 106 14.48 10.92 -11.53
N ASN A 107 13.81 11.44 -12.56
CA ASN A 107 14.02 12.81 -13.06
C ASN A 107 13.61 13.89 -12.04
N ASN A 108 12.77 13.54 -11.05
CA ASN A 108 12.33 14.44 -10.00
C ASN A 108 13.32 14.51 -8.81
N PHE A 109 14.35 13.65 -8.79
CA PHE A 109 15.45 13.78 -7.83
C PHE A 109 16.44 14.81 -8.39
N GLY A 110 16.31 16.07 -7.94
CA GLY A 110 17.14 17.20 -8.37
C GLY A 110 18.67 17.05 -8.18
N TYR A 111 19.14 15.94 -7.62
CA TYR A 111 20.55 15.60 -7.45
C TYR A 111 21.10 14.61 -8.49
N GLY A 112 20.25 13.85 -9.20
CA GLY A 112 20.71 12.78 -10.10
C GLY A 112 21.41 13.26 -11.38
N ASN A 113 21.22 14.53 -11.77
CA ASN A 113 21.81 15.08 -12.99
C ASN A 113 23.26 15.55 -12.85
N LYS A 114 23.84 15.60 -11.63
CA LYS A 114 25.21 16.10 -11.43
C LYS A 114 26.27 15.00 -11.29
N TYR A 115 25.86 13.78 -10.91
CA TYR A 115 26.79 12.65 -10.75
C TYR A 115 26.14 11.36 -11.24
N GLY A 116 26.04 11.22 -12.56
CA GLY A 116 26.22 10.00 -13.39
C GLY A 116 25.74 8.60 -12.94
N TYR A 117 24.98 8.43 -11.87
CA TYR A 117 24.53 7.12 -11.36
C TYR A 117 23.08 6.80 -11.74
N ALA A 118 22.57 7.40 -12.81
CA ALA A 118 21.41 6.84 -13.49
C ALA A 118 21.89 5.61 -14.26
N TYR A 119 21.61 4.42 -13.73
CA TYR A 119 21.62 3.21 -14.55
C TYR A 119 20.74 3.50 -15.76
N ALA A 120 21.38 3.71 -16.91
CA ALA A 120 20.73 3.87 -18.18
C ALA A 120 19.98 2.57 -18.44
N ARG A 121 18.67 2.57 -18.14
CA ARG A 121 17.76 1.63 -18.79
C ARG A 121 17.80 2.04 -20.25
N GLU A 122 18.66 1.39 -21.01
CA GLU A 122 18.79 1.57 -22.45
C GLU A 122 17.44 1.15 -23.05
N GLU A 123 16.52 2.12 -23.20
CA GLU A 123 15.39 1.92 -24.07
C GLU A 123 15.96 1.74 -25.47
N ARG A 124 16.03 0.48 -25.89
CA ARG A 124 16.39 0.12 -27.26
C ARG A 124 15.37 0.78 -28.19
N SER A 125 15.75 1.93 -28.73
CA SER A 125 15.01 2.66 -29.77
C SER A 125 14.61 1.70 -30.88
N LEU A 126 13.38 1.83 -31.36
CA LEU A 126 12.80 1.06 -32.47
C LEU A 126 13.73 1.04 -33.71
N LEU A 127 14.50 2.11 -33.91
CA LEU A 127 15.51 2.20 -34.98
C LEU A 127 16.62 1.15 -34.85
N LYS A 128 17.05 0.84 -33.61
CA LYS A 128 18.05 -0.21 -33.32
C LYS A 128 17.52 -1.62 -33.62
N ARG A 129 16.20 -1.83 -33.56
CA ARG A 129 15.56 -3.12 -33.93
C ARG A 129 15.47 -3.31 -35.44
N ILE A 130 15.30 -2.22 -36.19
CA ILE A 130 15.18 -2.26 -37.66
C ILE A 130 16.57 -2.42 -38.30
N MET A 131 17.60 -1.77 -37.74
CA MET A 131 18.95 -1.80 -38.33
C MET A 131 19.76 -3.07 -38.03
N ASN A 132 19.38 -3.88 -37.02
CA ASN A 132 20.08 -5.12 -36.67
C ASN A 132 19.51 -6.38 -37.37
N LYS A 133 18.69 -6.21 -38.42
CA LYS A 133 18.20 -7.29 -39.27
C LYS A 133 18.89 -7.24 -40.63
N HIS A 134 20.18 -7.56 -40.67
CA HIS A 134 20.92 -7.96 -41.86
C HIS A 134 22.01 -8.94 -41.48
#